data_AF-A0A6N2L9B0-F1
#
_entry.id   AF-A0A6N2L9B0-F1
#
_cell.length_a   1.000
_cell.length_b   1.000
_cell.length_c   1.000
_cell.angle_alpha   90.00
_cell.angle_beta   90.00
_cell.angle_gamma   90.00
#
_symmetry.space_group_name_H-M   'P 1'
#
loop_
_entity.id
_entity.type
_entity.pdbx_description
1 polymer ?
#
loop_
_entity_poly.entity_id
_entity_poly.type
_entity_poly.pdbx_seq_one_letter_code
_entity_poly.pdbx_strand_id
1 'polypeptide(L)'
;MELKDLGRPVAFLAKMVGHRPFAIQLVGRGLLDPNMMKRLLDSMSPREVMLDVLMIVSDLARMDEGFYEHINGASILEFLKKFLTHEDPNMRAKTCSALGNMCRHSSYFYGSLARSRIISLLIDRCSDPDKRTRKFACFAIGNAAYHNEMLYDELRRSIPQLANLLLSAEEDKTKANAAGALSNLVRNSSNLCDDIVSKGAMQALLKLVADCSAVALNPMRKDAVNESPLKIALFSLAKMCAHLPCRQFLRSSELFPVIGRLRQSPEATIANYATVIIKRVADG
;
A
#
# COMPACT_ATOMS: atom_id res chain seq x y z
N MET A 1 -19.11 24.77 21.73
CA MET A 1 -17.73 25.06 21.29
C MET A 1 -17.78 25.37 19.81
N GLU A 2 -17.24 26.51 19.38
CA GLU A 2 -17.25 26.89 17.97
C GLU A 2 -16.28 26.03 17.16
N LEU A 3 -16.54 25.86 15.85
CA LEU A 3 -15.71 25.02 14.97
C LEU A 3 -14.23 25.42 14.96
N LYS A 4 -13.95 26.72 15.10
CA LYS A 4 -12.60 27.29 15.13
C LYS A 4 -11.77 26.89 16.37
N ASP A 5 -12.43 26.50 17.46
CA ASP A 5 -11.77 26.13 18.71
C ASP A 5 -11.46 24.62 18.80
N LEU A 6 -11.83 23.85 17.77
CA LEU A 6 -11.67 22.38 17.75
C LEU A 6 -10.25 21.90 17.47
N GLY A 7 -9.38 22.75 16.91
CA GLY A 7 -8.03 22.33 16.48
C GLY A 7 -7.20 21.69 17.59
N ARG A 8 -7.01 22.40 18.71
CA ARG A 8 -6.20 21.87 19.84
C ARG A 8 -6.81 20.62 20.49
N PRO A 9 -8.13 20.58 20.80
CA PRO A 9 -8.75 19.37 21.34
C PRO A 9 -8.59 18.15 20.42
N VAL A 10 -8.86 18.29 19.11
CA VAL A 10 -8.83 17.15 18.18
C VAL A 10 -7.38 16.68 17.95
N ALA A 11 -6.42 17.60 17.86
CA ALA A 11 -5.00 17.25 17.80
C ALA A 11 -4.54 16.47 19.03
N PHE A 12 -5.04 16.83 20.22
CA PHE A 12 -4.75 16.10 21.45
C PHE A 12 -5.33 14.68 21.41
N LEU A 13 -6.59 14.52 20.96
CA LEU A 13 -7.22 13.22 20.78
C LEU A 13 -6.46 12.34 19.77
N ALA A 14 -6.01 12.91 18.65
CA ALA A 14 -5.23 12.20 17.64
C ALA A 14 -3.92 11.62 18.22
N LYS A 15 -3.27 12.33 19.14
CA LYS A 15 -2.07 11.82 19.84
C LYS A 15 -2.43 10.70 20.83
N MET A 16 -3.52 10.85 21.59
CA MET A 16 -3.92 9.87 22.59
C MET A 16 -4.36 8.53 21.98
N VAL A 17 -5.04 8.57 20.84
CA VAL A 17 -5.52 7.38 20.12
C VAL A 17 -4.38 6.43 19.72
N GLY A 18 -3.14 6.92 19.62
CA GLY A 18 -1.97 6.05 19.41
C GLY A 18 -1.71 5.04 20.54
N HIS A 19 -2.31 5.23 21.72
CA HIS A 19 -2.14 4.35 22.88
C HIS A 19 -3.41 3.52 23.15
N ARG A 20 -3.30 2.19 23.12
CA ARG A 20 -4.46 1.26 23.09
C ARG A 20 -5.49 1.46 24.22
N PRO A 21 -5.11 1.62 25.50
CA PRO A 21 -6.08 1.90 26.56
C PRO A 21 -6.90 3.18 26.32
N PHE A 22 -6.28 4.24 25.81
CA PHE A 22 -6.97 5.49 25.51
C PHE A 22 -7.84 5.38 24.26
N ALA A 23 -7.38 4.67 23.23
CA ALA A 23 -8.19 4.37 22.05
C ALA A 23 -9.52 3.71 22.43
N ILE A 24 -9.47 2.66 23.26
CA ILE A 24 -10.67 1.95 23.73
C ILE A 24 -11.59 2.90 24.51
N GLN A 25 -11.06 3.66 25.46
CA GLN A 25 -11.86 4.59 26.27
C GLN A 25 -12.49 5.70 25.44
N LEU A 26 -11.75 6.29 24.49
CA LEU A 26 -12.23 7.38 23.64
C LEU A 26 -13.33 6.89 22.69
N VAL A 27 -13.13 5.72 22.05
CA VAL A 27 -14.15 5.10 21.21
C VAL A 27 -15.40 4.77 22.02
N GLY A 28 -15.24 4.19 23.22
CA GLY A 28 -16.36 3.91 24.13
C GLY A 28 -17.10 5.15 24.64
N ARG A 29 -16.48 6.33 24.56
CA ARG A 29 -17.09 7.64 24.86
C ARG A 29 -17.66 8.35 23.63
N GLY A 30 -17.79 7.65 22.50
CA GLY A 30 -18.40 8.18 21.29
C GLY A 30 -17.47 9.01 20.41
N LEU A 31 -16.14 8.81 20.49
CA LEU A 31 -15.21 9.49 19.57
C LEU A 31 -15.60 9.28 18.11
N LEU A 32 -16.04 8.08 17.74
CA LEU A 32 -16.46 7.71 16.39
C LEU A 32 -17.98 7.83 16.16
N ASP A 33 -18.68 8.63 16.97
CA ASP A 33 -20.11 8.90 16.75
C ASP A 33 -20.34 9.53 15.36
N PRO A 34 -21.35 9.10 14.58
CA PRO A 34 -21.57 9.58 13.21
C PRO A 34 -21.84 11.09 13.13
N ASN A 35 -22.58 11.65 14.08
CA ASN A 35 -22.89 13.09 14.09
C ASN A 35 -21.65 13.90 14.46
N MET A 36 -20.85 13.41 15.42
CA MET A 36 -19.55 13.98 15.73
C MET A 36 -18.63 13.98 14.51
N MET A 37 -18.50 12.83 13.84
CA MET A 37 -17.64 12.67 12.66
C MET A 37 -18.09 13.54 11.49
N LYS A 38 -19.40 13.61 11.23
CA LYS A 38 -19.98 14.53 10.24
C LYS A 38 -19.60 15.97 10.54
N ARG A 39 -19.67 16.40 11.80
CA ARG A 39 -19.31 17.77 12.19
C ARG A 39 -17.82 18.05 12.02
N LEU A 40 -16.95 17.11 12.36
CA LEU A 40 -15.48 17.29 12.30
C LEU A 40 -14.91 17.17 10.87
N LEU A 41 -15.61 16.47 9.98
CA LEU A 41 -15.20 16.26 8.58
C LEU A 41 -15.95 17.16 7.59
N ASP A 42 -16.84 18.02 8.08
CA ASP A 42 -17.55 18.99 7.24
C ASP A 42 -16.57 19.96 6.58
N SER A 43 -16.90 20.45 5.37
CA SER A 43 -16.08 21.41 4.64
C SER A 43 -15.83 22.73 5.39
N MET A 44 -16.67 23.07 6.38
CA MET A 44 -16.49 24.23 7.25
C MET A 44 -15.51 23.99 8.40
N SER A 45 -15.06 22.76 8.62
CA SER A 45 -14.08 22.44 9.65
C SER A 45 -12.69 22.93 9.25
N PRO A 46 -11.89 23.42 10.22
CA PRO A 46 -10.50 23.74 9.97
C PRO A 46 -9.75 22.54 9.37
N ARG A 47 -8.85 22.81 8.45
CA ARG A 47 -8.09 21.77 7.73
C ARG A 47 -7.35 20.84 8.69
N GLU A 48 -6.74 21.39 9.73
CA GLU A 48 -6.03 20.64 10.76
C GLU A 48 -6.94 19.65 11.49
N VAL A 49 -8.19 20.01 11.76
CA VAL A 49 -9.18 19.12 12.38
C VAL A 49 -9.45 17.92 11.48
N MET A 50 -9.69 18.14 10.18
CA MET A 50 -9.91 17.05 9.23
C MET A 50 -8.69 16.12 9.12
N LEU A 51 -7.48 16.68 9.10
CA LEU A 51 -6.23 15.90 9.07
C LEU A 51 -6.03 15.07 10.35
N ASP A 52 -6.38 15.62 11.52
CA ASP A 52 -6.28 14.93 12.79
C ASP A 52 -7.33 13.82 12.90
N VAL A 53 -8.55 14.01 12.37
CA VAL A 53 -9.54 12.92 12.26
C VAL A 53 -9.04 11.81 11.34
N LEU A 54 -8.44 12.14 10.20
CA LEU A 54 -7.81 11.13 9.33
C LEU A 54 -6.71 10.35 10.06
N MET A 55 -5.96 11.00 10.96
CA MET A 55 -4.96 10.33 11.81
C MET A 55 -5.61 9.40 12.82
N ILE A 56 -6.67 9.85 13.51
CA ILE A 56 -7.44 9.02 14.45
C ILE A 56 -7.92 7.73 13.77
N VAL A 57 -8.60 7.86 12.63
CA VAL A 57 -9.12 6.72 11.87
C VAL A 57 -7.98 5.79 11.44
N SER A 58 -6.90 6.37 10.91
CA SER A 58 -5.73 5.60 10.48
C SER A 58 -5.09 4.82 11.63
N ASP A 59 -4.94 5.42 12.82
CA ASP A 59 -4.30 4.77 13.96
C ASP A 59 -5.18 3.70 14.59
N LEU A 60 -6.49 3.93 14.70
CA LEU A 60 -7.44 2.91 15.15
C LEU A 60 -7.44 1.71 14.19
N ALA A 61 -7.55 1.96 12.89
CA ALA A 61 -7.56 0.89 11.89
C ALA A 61 -6.24 0.10 11.85
N ARG A 62 -5.11 0.80 12.06
CA ARG A 62 -3.79 0.18 12.13
C ARG A 62 -3.61 -0.67 13.39
N MET A 63 -4.26 -0.29 14.49
CA MET A 63 -4.06 -0.88 15.82
C MET A 63 -4.64 -2.29 15.91
N ASP A 64 -5.90 -2.48 15.50
CA ASP A 64 -6.61 -3.73 15.71
C ASP A 64 -7.88 -3.78 14.83
N GLU A 65 -8.24 -4.96 14.33
CA GLU A 65 -9.49 -5.12 13.56
C GLU A 65 -10.75 -4.91 14.41
N GLY A 66 -10.67 -5.05 15.74
CA GLY A 66 -11.80 -4.76 16.65
C GLY A 66 -12.32 -3.32 16.58
N PHE A 67 -11.55 -2.39 16.02
CA PHE A 67 -12.02 -1.02 15.76
C PHE A 67 -12.77 -0.85 14.44
N TYR A 68 -12.78 -1.85 13.55
CA TYR A 68 -13.37 -1.73 12.21
C TYR A 68 -14.88 -1.49 12.26
N GLU A 69 -15.60 -2.16 13.15
CA GLU A 69 -17.05 -1.93 13.30
C GLU A 69 -17.36 -0.50 13.75
N HIS A 70 -16.54 0.06 14.64
CA HIS A 70 -16.67 1.44 15.11
C HIS A 70 -16.36 2.45 13.99
N ILE A 71 -15.32 2.19 13.19
CA ILE A 71 -14.97 3.03 12.04
C ILE A 71 -16.06 2.96 10.95
N ASN A 72 -16.65 1.79 10.74
CA ASN A 72 -17.77 1.62 9.82
C ASN A 72 -19.01 2.37 10.32
N GLY A 73 -19.33 2.24 11.61
CA GLY A 73 -20.42 2.96 12.28
C GLY A 73 -20.30 4.47 12.10
N ALA A 74 -19.09 5.02 12.15
CA ALA A 74 -18.81 6.45 11.96
C ALA A 74 -19.29 7.04 10.61
N SER A 75 -19.63 6.20 9.62
CA SER A 75 -20.24 6.64 8.35
C SER A 75 -19.39 7.64 7.55
N ILE A 76 -18.06 7.46 7.55
CA ILE A 76 -17.10 8.44 7.01
C ILE A 76 -16.70 8.24 5.53
N LEU A 77 -17.14 7.17 4.88
CA LEU A 77 -16.62 6.79 3.55
C LEU A 77 -16.81 7.86 2.48
N GLU A 78 -17.94 8.59 2.48
CA GLU A 78 -18.17 9.67 1.51
C GLU A 78 -17.25 10.88 1.73
N PHE A 79 -16.82 11.13 2.98
CA PHE A 79 -15.79 12.15 3.26
C PHE A 79 -14.43 11.69 2.75
N LEU A 80 -14.04 10.43 3.03
CA LEU A 80 -12.78 9.87 2.52
C LEU A 80 -12.73 9.91 0.99
N LYS A 81 -13.83 9.59 0.32
CA LYS A 81 -13.95 9.69 -1.14
C LYS A 81 -13.68 11.12 -1.64
N LYS A 82 -14.28 12.14 -1.03
CA LYS A 82 -14.03 13.55 -1.37
C LYS A 82 -12.58 13.96 -1.10
N PHE A 83 -11.99 13.48 0.00
CA PHE A 83 -10.63 13.82 0.36
C PHE A 83 -9.57 13.21 -0.56
N LEU A 84 -9.86 12.10 -1.25
CA LEU A 84 -8.99 11.57 -2.29
C LEU A 84 -8.83 12.51 -3.47
N THR A 85 -9.79 13.40 -3.73
CA THR A 85 -9.75 14.39 -4.82
C THR A 85 -9.53 15.82 -4.34
N HIS A 86 -9.18 16.01 -3.07
CA HIS A 86 -8.94 17.32 -2.49
C HIS A 86 -7.72 18.02 -3.10
N GLU A 87 -7.74 19.35 -3.22
CA GLU A 87 -6.63 20.14 -3.79
C GLU A 87 -5.32 20.00 -2.98
N ASP A 88 -5.43 19.99 -1.65
CA ASP A 88 -4.29 19.79 -0.76
C ASP A 88 -3.75 18.34 -0.81
N PRO A 89 -2.49 18.14 -1.22
CA PRO A 89 -1.87 16.82 -1.28
C PRO A 89 -1.79 16.13 0.09
N ASN A 90 -1.71 16.86 1.21
CA ASN A 90 -1.67 16.22 2.52
C ASN A 90 -2.99 15.53 2.89
N MET A 91 -4.12 16.12 2.51
CA MET A 91 -5.45 15.48 2.64
C MET A 91 -5.50 14.19 1.83
N ARG A 92 -5.08 14.22 0.55
CA ARG A 92 -5.02 13.03 -0.30
C ARG A 92 -4.12 11.95 0.28
N ALA A 93 -2.90 12.31 0.68
CA ALA A 93 -1.92 11.41 1.26
C ALA A 93 -2.41 10.75 2.56
N LYS A 94 -2.96 11.52 3.51
CA LYS A 94 -3.48 10.97 4.77
C LYS A 94 -4.71 10.10 4.56
N THR A 95 -5.56 10.46 3.60
CA THR A 95 -6.72 9.64 3.22
C THR A 95 -6.29 8.29 2.66
N CYS A 96 -5.30 8.26 1.75
CA CYS A 96 -4.73 7.01 1.25
C CYS A 96 -4.14 6.17 2.41
N SER A 97 -3.44 6.79 3.35
CA SER A 97 -2.90 6.10 4.52
C SER A 97 -4.00 5.48 5.41
N ALA A 98 -5.07 6.23 5.69
CA ALA A 98 -6.19 5.74 6.48
C ALA A 98 -6.89 4.56 5.80
N LEU A 99 -7.22 4.68 4.51
CA LEU A 99 -7.84 3.62 3.72
C LEU A 99 -6.95 2.37 3.64
N GLY A 100 -5.63 2.55 3.49
CA GLY A 100 -4.71 1.41 3.52
C GLY A 100 -4.71 0.69 4.87
N ASN A 101 -4.80 1.41 5.98
CA ASN A 101 -4.89 0.81 7.31
C ASN A 101 -6.25 0.14 7.58
N MET A 102 -7.34 0.64 6.98
CA MET A 102 -8.65 -0.01 7.01
C MET A 102 -8.64 -1.37 6.28
N CYS A 103 -7.74 -1.58 5.31
CA CYS A 103 -7.57 -2.86 4.63
C CYS A 103 -6.51 -3.78 5.26
N ARG A 104 -5.91 -3.39 6.38
CA ARG A 104 -4.67 -4.01 6.86
C ARG A 104 -4.88 -5.40 7.46
N HIS A 105 -5.87 -5.55 8.32
CA HIS A 105 -6.00 -6.74 9.16
C HIS A 105 -6.97 -7.77 8.60
N SER A 106 -7.96 -7.35 7.82
CA SER A 106 -8.91 -8.24 7.16
C SER A 106 -9.54 -7.60 5.92
N SER A 107 -10.37 -8.38 5.22
CA SER A 107 -11.14 -7.91 4.05
C SER A 107 -12.43 -7.16 4.41
N TYR A 108 -12.65 -6.84 5.69
CA TYR A 108 -13.88 -6.24 6.23
C TYR A 108 -14.41 -5.06 5.40
N PHE A 109 -13.53 -4.13 5.01
CA PHE A 109 -13.93 -2.93 4.26
C PHE A 109 -14.01 -3.12 2.75
N TYR A 110 -13.53 -4.23 2.18
CA TYR A 110 -13.38 -4.37 0.71
C TYR A 110 -14.69 -4.10 -0.03
N GLY A 111 -15.79 -4.74 0.40
CA GLY A 111 -17.09 -4.58 -0.26
C GLY A 111 -17.64 -3.15 -0.16
N SER A 112 -17.45 -2.46 0.97
CA SER A 112 -17.88 -1.08 1.14
C SER A 112 -17.05 -0.12 0.30
N LEU A 113 -15.72 -0.33 0.22
CA LEU A 113 -14.84 0.49 -0.61
C LEU A 113 -15.14 0.34 -2.11
N ALA A 114 -15.42 -0.88 -2.57
CA ALA A 114 -15.86 -1.14 -3.94
C ALA A 114 -17.18 -0.42 -4.27
N ARG A 115 -18.22 -0.59 -3.41
CA ARG A 115 -19.52 0.08 -3.61
C ARG A 115 -19.41 1.61 -3.64
N SER A 116 -18.53 2.20 -2.84
CA SER A 116 -18.31 3.65 -2.81
C SER A 116 -17.40 4.16 -3.95
N ARG A 117 -16.86 3.28 -4.80
CA ARG A 117 -15.88 3.60 -5.88
C ARG A 117 -14.58 4.21 -5.34
N ILE A 118 -14.20 3.87 -4.12
CA ILE A 118 -12.97 4.39 -3.49
C ILE A 118 -11.73 3.71 -4.08
N ILE A 119 -11.82 2.43 -4.42
CA ILE A 119 -10.70 1.67 -4.98
C ILE A 119 -10.24 2.31 -6.29
N SER A 120 -11.16 2.62 -7.21
CA SER A 120 -10.87 3.45 -8.37
C SER A 120 -10.06 4.72 -8.02
N LEU A 121 -10.54 5.57 -7.13
CA LEU A 121 -9.82 6.80 -6.78
C LEU A 121 -8.43 6.55 -6.18
N LEU A 122 -8.26 5.50 -5.36
CA LEU A 122 -6.94 5.10 -4.85
C LEU A 122 -5.96 4.76 -5.98
N ILE A 123 -6.44 4.07 -7.01
CA ILE A 123 -5.61 3.73 -8.16
C ILE A 123 -5.18 5.03 -8.89
N ASP A 124 -6.09 5.99 -9.08
CA ASP A 124 -5.72 7.28 -9.69
C ASP A 124 -4.66 8.04 -8.87
N ARG A 125 -4.60 7.82 -7.56
CA ARG A 125 -3.57 8.40 -6.68
C ARG A 125 -2.19 7.74 -6.82
N CYS A 126 -2.06 6.59 -7.48
CA CYS A 126 -0.74 6.04 -7.85
C CYS A 126 0.01 6.92 -8.86
N SER A 127 -0.70 7.78 -9.60
CA SER A 127 -0.11 8.77 -10.51
C SER A 127 -0.27 10.21 -10.03
N ASP A 128 -0.47 10.41 -8.73
CA ASP A 128 -0.64 11.75 -8.14
C ASP A 128 0.62 12.62 -8.34
N PRO A 129 0.50 13.94 -8.54
CA PRO A 129 1.67 14.84 -8.58
C PRO A 129 2.51 14.80 -7.30
N ASP A 130 1.88 14.59 -6.13
CA ASP A 130 2.57 14.53 -4.85
C ASP A 130 3.13 13.13 -4.55
N LYS A 131 4.44 13.07 -4.30
CA LYS A 131 5.16 11.82 -4.01
C LYS A 131 4.63 11.07 -2.79
N ARG A 132 4.20 11.80 -1.76
CA ARG A 132 3.72 11.20 -0.51
C ARG A 132 2.37 10.53 -0.74
N THR A 133 1.52 11.14 -1.56
CA THR A 133 0.24 10.58 -2.00
C THR A 133 0.47 9.30 -2.80
N ARG A 134 1.38 9.30 -3.79
CA ARG A 134 1.74 8.07 -4.54
C ARG A 134 2.19 6.93 -3.63
N LYS A 135 3.06 7.22 -2.65
CA LYS A 135 3.52 6.23 -1.66
C LYS A 135 2.37 5.56 -0.92
N PHE A 136 1.45 6.37 -0.39
CA PHE A 136 0.34 5.83 0.41
C PHE A 136 -0.76 5.21 -0.45
N ALA A 137 -0.94 5.66 -1.68
CA ALA A 137 -1.80 4.99 -2.65
C ALA A 137 -1.32 3.56 -2.91
N CYS A 138 -0.02 3.37 -3.18
CA CYS A 138 0.56 2.03 -3.36
C CYS A 138 0.40 1.14 -2.12
N PHE A 139 0.59 1.71 -0.93
CA PHE A 139 0.34 1.02 0.34
C PHE A 139 -1.12 0.56 0.46
N ALA A 140 -2.08 1.45 0.14
CA ALA A 140 -3.50 1.13 0.21
C ALA A 140 -3.91 0.06 -0.79
N ILE A 141 -3.45 0.16 -2.04
CA ILE A 141 -3.67 -0.86 -3.08
C ILE A 141 -3.09 -2.21 -2.66
N GLY A 142 -1.87 -2.22 -2.10
CA GLY A 142 -1.24 -3.45 -1.61
C GLY A 142 -2.06 -4.15 -0.52
N ASN A 143 -2.61 -3.39 0.43
CA ASN A 143 -3.47 -3.96 1.48
C ASN A 143 -4.86 -4.35 0.95
N ALA A 144 -5.39 -3.64 -0.05
CA ALA A 144 -6.65 -3.97 -0.71
C ALA A 144 -6.58 -5.26 -1.56
N ALA A 145 -5.38 -5.76 -1.86
CA ALA A 145 -5.15 -7.01 -2.58
C ALA A 145 -4.75 -8.19 -1.67
N TYR A 146 -4.58 -7.96 -0.36
CA TYR A 146 -3.85 -8.89 0.50
C TYR A 146 -4.68 -10.10 0.94
N HIS A 147 -5.94 -9.88 1.36
CA HIS A 147 -6.69 -10.88 2.14
C HIS A 147 -7.49 -11.86 1.29
N ASN A 148 -8.02 -11.42 0.15
CA ASN A 148 -8.71 -12.27 -0.82
C ASN A 148 -8.73 -11.61 -2.21
N GLU A 149 -9.34 -12.26 -3.19
CA GLU A 149 -9.39 -11.80 -4.58
C GLU A 149 -10.58 -10.87 -4.91
N MET A 150 -11.44 -10.50 -3.96
CA MET A 150 -12.68 -9.75 -4.23
C MET A 150 -12.45 -8.46 -5.05
N LEU A 151 -11.36 -7.77 -4.78
CA LEU A 151 -11.04 -6.50 -5.44
C LEU A 151 -10.16 -6.64 -6.68
N TYR A 152 -9.75 -7.85 -7.08
CA TYR A 152 -8.76 -8.05 -8.14
C TYR A 152 -9.21 -7.46 -9.49
N ASP A 153 -10.48 -7.63 -9.87
CA ASP A 153 -10.97 -7.06 -11.13
C ASP A 153 -10.91 -5.53 -11.16
N GLU A 154 -11.28 -4.86 -10.06
CA GLU A 154 -11.17 -3.39 -9.98
C GLU A 154 -9.70 -2.94 -9.89
N LEU A 155 -8.87 -3.68 -9.16
CA LEU A 155 -7.44 -3.41 -8.99
C LEU A 155 -6.62 -3.69 -10.25
N ARG A 156 -7.14 -4.44 -11.23
CA ARG A 156 -6.47 -4.75 -12.49
C ARG A 156 -5.92 -3.52 -13.21
N ARG A 157 -6.59 -2.36 -13.09
CA ARG A 157 -6.15 -1.11 -13.71
C ARG A 157 -4.97 -0.43 -13.00
N SER A 158 -4.61 -0.87 -11.80
CA SER A 158 -3.45 -0.35 -11.07
C SER A 158 -2.12 -0.89 -11.60
N ILE A 159 -2.13 -2.03 -12.29
CA ILE A 159 -0.93 -2.74 -12.72
C ILE A 159 0.04 -1.83 -13.52
N PRO A 160 -0.39 -1.08 -14.55
CA PRO A 160 0.53 -0.22 -15.31
C PRO A 160 1.09 0.94 -14.46
N GLN A 161 0.28 1.50 -13.56
CA GLN A 161 0.72 2.61 -12.71
C GLN A 161 1.73 2.14 -11.67
N LEU A 162 1.51 0.98 -11.05
CA LEU A 162 2.46 0.38 -10.13
C LEU A 162 3.77 0.04 -10.84
N ALA A 163 3.71 -0.52 -12.06
CA ALA A 163 4.89 -0.79 -12.88
C ALA A 163 5.68 0.49 -13.21
N ASN A 164 4.98 1.56 -13.59
CA ASN A 164 5.61 2.85 -13.89
C ASN A 164 6.36 3.44 -12.67
N LEU A 165 5.83 3.27 -11.46
CA LEU A 165 6.49 3.74 -10.24
C LEU A 165 7.80 3.00 -9.94
N LEU A 166 7.92 1.73 -10.31
CA LEU A 166 9.18 0.98 -10.17
C LEU A 166 10.29 1.57 -11.05
N LEU A 167 9.91 2.03 -12.25
CA LEU A 167 10.81 2.58 -13.27
C LEU A 167 11.12 4.07 -13.07
N SER A 168 10.23 4.79 -12.38
CA SER A 168 10.36 6.24 -12.14
C SER A 168 11.40 6.58 -11.07
N ALA A 169 11.78 7.86 -10.98
CA ALA A 169 12.62 8.42 -9.93
C ALA A 169 11.85 8.58 -8.61
N GLU A 170 11.44 7.46 -8.02
CA GLU A 170 10.72 7.37 -6.75
C GLU A 170 11.64 7.00 -5.59
N GLU A 171 11.24 7.38 -4.36
CA GLU A 171 11.91 6.90 -3.15
C GLU A 171 11.74 5.39 -2.99
N ASP A 172 12.74 4.76 -2.36
CA ASP A 172 12.80 3.32 -2.09
C ASP A 172 11.50 2.76 -1.49
N LYS A 173 10.89 3.49 -0.54
CA LYS A 173 9.64 3.06 0.09
C LYS A 173 8.46 3.01 -0.87
N THR A 174 8.35 3.96 -1.80
CA THR A 174 7.31 3.96 -2.83
C THR A 174 7.48 2.76 -3.76
N LYS A 175 8.72 2.51 -4.22
CA LYS A 175 9.03 1.35 -5.07
C LYS A 175 8.76 0.02 -4.35
N ALA A 176 9.13 -0.08 -3.07
CA ALA A 176 8.83 -1.23 -2.22
C ALA A 176 7.32 -1.47 -2.09
N ASN A 177 6.53 -0.42 -1.82
CA ASN A 177 5.07 -0.53 -1.75
C ASN A 177 4.48 -0.97 -3.10
N ALA A 178 4.96 -0.41 -4.22
CA ALA A 178 4.48 -0.77 -5.55
C ALA A 178 4.78 -2.23 -5.91
N ALA A 179 6.01 -2.70 -5.64
CA ALA A 179 6.41 -4.10 -5.85
C ALA A 179 5.58 -5.05 -4.97
N GLY A 180 5.42 -4.72 -3.69
CA GLY A 180 4.59 -5.48 -2.76
C GLY A 180 3.12 -5.55 -3.16
N ALA A 181 2.58 -4.44 -3.69
CA ALA A 181 1.21 -4.41 -4.22
C ALA A 181 1.05 -5.33 -5.43
N LEU A 182 1.97 -5.29 -6.40
CA LEU A 182 1.97 -6.21 -7.54
C LEU A 182 2.04 -7.69 -7.09
N SER A 183 2.86 -8.00 -6.08
CA SER A 183 2.93 -9.35 -5.48
C SER A 183 1.61 -9.79 -4.87
N ASN A 184 0.91 -8.87 -4.19
CA ASN A 184 -0.38 -9.19 -3.57
C ASN A 184 -1.50 -9.39 -4.61
N LEU A 185 -1.41 -8.84 -5.81
CA LEU A 185 -2.39 -9.06 -6.90
C LEU A 185 -2.38 -10.48 -7.49
N VAL A 186 -1.40 -11.30 -7.12
CA VAL A 186 -1.35 -12.73 -7.52
C VAL A 186 -1.37 -13.67 -6.31
N ARG A 187 -1.53 -13.13 -5.10
CA ARG A 187 -1.36 -13.88 -3.85
C ARG A 187 -2.43 -14.93 -3.64
N ASN A 188 -3.68 -14.54 -3.89
CA ASN A 188 -4.85 -15.35 -3.57
C ASN A 188 -5.49 -15.99 -4.82
N SER A 189 -5.00 -15.63 -6.01
CA SER A 189 -5.54 -16.08 -7.29
C SER A 189 -4.57 -15.78 -8.42
N SER A 190 -4.59 -16.60 -9.47
CA SER A 190 -3.78 -16.41 -10.68
C SER A 190 -4.46 -15.57 -11.76
N ASN A 191 -5.70 -15.12 -11.56
CA ASN A 191 -6.51 -14.47 -12.60
C ASN A 191 -5.90 -13.16 -13.15
N LEU A 192 -4.99 -12.52 -12.41
CA LEU A 192 -4.27 -11.33 -12.87
C LEU A 192 -2.86 -11.61 -13.39
N CYS A 193 -2.39 -12.87 -13.43
CA CYS A 193 -1.03 -13.18 -13.86
C CYS A 193 -0.76 -12.77 -15.32
N ASP A 194 -1.70 -13.04 -16.23
CA ASP A 194 -1.57 -12.63 -17.63
C ASP A 194 -1.59 -11.11 -17.80
N ASP A 195 -2.45 -10.43 -17.04
CA ASP A 195 -2.48 -8.96 -16.95
C ASP A 195 -1.13 -8.41 -16.44
N ILE A 196 -0.54 -9.02 -15.40
CA ILE A 196 0.76 -8.63 -14.84
C ILE A 196 1.88 -8.75 -15.89
N VAL A 197 1.91 -9.83 -16.67
CA VAL A 197 2.91 -10.04 -17.73
C VAL A 197 2.68 -9.09 -18.90
N SER A 198 1.46 -9.07 -19.45
CA SER A 198 1.11 -8.29 -20.66
C SER A 198 1.22 -6.78 -20.45
N LYS A 199 0.98 -6.28 -19.22
CA LYS A 199 1.07 -4.85 -18.89
C LYS A 199 2.47 -4.41 -18.43
N GLY A 200 3.48 -5.26 -18.54
CA GLY A 200 4.87 -4.87 -18.32
C GLY A 200 5.33 -4.88 -16.86
N ALA A 201 4.54 -5.40 -15.92
CA ALA A 201 4.90 -5.35 -14.49
C ALA A 201 6.08 -6.26 -14.15
N MET A 202 6.18 -7.42 -14.80
CA MET A 202 7.33 -8.33 -14.64
C MET A 202 8.64 -7.70 -15.15
N GLN A 203 8.57 -7.02 -16.29
CA GLN A 203 9.66 -6.27 -16.91
C GLN A 203 10.16 -5.19 -15.95
N ALA A 204 9.23 -4.41 -15.37
CA ALA A 204 9.54 -3.34 -14.43
C ALA A 204 10.21 -3.86 -13.14
N LEU A 205 9.73 -4.99 -12.59
CA LEU A 205 10.34 -5.64 -11.44
C LEU A 205 11.77 -6.13 -11.75
N LEU A 206 12.00 -6.75 -12.90
CA LEU A 206 13.34 -7.19 -13.32
C LEU A 206 14.30 -6.03 -13.53
N LYS A 207 13.82 -4.93 -14.14
CA LYS A 207 14.62 -3.73 -14.31
C LYS A 207 15.04 -3.13 -12.97
N LEU A 208 14.12 -3.05 -12.01
CA LEU A 208 14.42 -2.60 -10.64
C LEU A 208 15.46 -3.51 -9.96
N VAL A 209 15.33 -4.83 -10.11
CA VAL A 209 16.33 -5.78 -9.60
C VAL A 209 17.70 -5.54 -10.24
N ALA A 210 17.75 -5.32 -11.56
CA ALA A 210 18.98 -5.04 -12.28
C ALA A 210 19.65 -3.74 -11.82
N ASP A 211 18.87 -2.67 -11.66
CA ASP A 211 19.36 -1.36 -11.23
C ASP A 211 19.94 -1.40 -9.81
N CYS A 212 19.35 -2.21 -8.92
CA CYS A 212 19.84 -2.38 -7.56
C CYS A 212 20.95 -3.44 -7.41
N SER A 213 21.20 -4.26 -8.45
CA SER A 213 22.06 -5.45 -8.33
C SER A 213 23.53 -5.14 -8.05
N ALA A 214 24.08 -4.08 -8.64
CA ALA A 214 25.48 -3.69 -8.44
C ALA A 214 25.77 -3.34 -6.98
N VAL A 215 24.87 -2.59 -6.34
CA VAL A 215 24.99 -2.20 -4.92
C VAL A 215 24.85 -3.43 -4.01
N ALA A 216 23.98 -4.37 -4.37
CA ALA A 216 23.73 -5.56 -3.57
C ALA A 216 24.86 -6.60 -3.62
N LEU A 217 25.67 -6.61 -4.68
CA LEU A 217 26.84 -7.49 -4.82
C LEU A 217 28.08 -6.91 -4.14
N ASN A 218 28.22 -5.58 -4.11
CA ASN A 218 29.36 -4.88 -3.50
C ASN A 218 28.87 -3.74 -2.58
N PRO A 219 28.39 -4.05 -1.36
CA PRO A 219 27.89 -3.04 -0.44
C PRO A 219 29.04 -2.16 0.08
N MET A 220 29.12 -0.91 -0.37
CA MET A 220 30.17 0.04 0.02
C MET A 220 30.07 0.52 1.48
N ARG A 221 28.92 0.35 2.14
CA ARG A 221 28.66 0.70 3.56
C ARG A 221 27.62 -0.23 4.17
N LYS A 222 27.62 -0.36 5.51
CA LYS A 222 26.62 -1.07 6.34
C LYS A 222 25.21 -0.44 6.31
N ASP A 223 24.89 0.36 5.30
CA ASP A 223 23.59 1.04 5.17
C ASP A 223 22.59 0.13 4.45
N ALA A 224 22.33 -1.05 5.01
CA ALA A 224 21.26 -1.93 4.55
C ALA A 224 20.06 -1.76 5.49
N VAL A 225 19.37 -0.62 5.37
CA VAL A 225 18.09 -0.39 6.03
C VAL A 225 17.10 -1.45 5.56
N ASN A 226 16.34 -2.01 6.50
CA ASN A 226 15.44 -3.17 6.39
C ASN A 226 14.29 -3.08 5.36
N GLU A 227 14.35 -2.17 4.38
CA GLU A 227 13.29 -1.94 3.40
C GLU A 227 13.83 -1.63 1.99
N SER A 228 14.90 -2.32 1.58
CA SER A 228 15.44 -2.17 0.22
C SER A 228 14.38 -2.56 -0.82
N PRO A 229 14.11 -1.72 -1.83
CA PRO A 229 13.18 -2.04 -2.92
C PRO A 229 13.59 -3.31 -3.67
N LEU A 230 14.89 -3.64 -3.68
CA LEU A 230 15.42 -4.89 -4.21
C LEU A 230 14.86 -6.12 -3.49
N LYS A 231 14.86 -6.13 -2.15
CA LYS A 231 14.37 -7.29 -1.37
C LYS A 231 12.90 -7.54 -1.64
N ILE A 232 12.10 -6.48 -1.71
CA ILE A 232 10.67 -6.59 -2.00
C ILE A 232 10.42 -7.00 -3.45
N ALA A 233 11.20 -6.49 -4.41
CA ALA A 233 11.12 -6.91 -5.80
C ALA A 233 11.46 -8.40 -5.97
N LEU A 234 12.53 -8.88 -5.35
CA LEU A 234 12.92 -10.29 -5.34
C LEU A 234 11.85 -11.16 -4.67
N PHE A 235 11.33 -10.76 -3.51
CA PHE A 235 10.21 -11.45 -2.86
C PHE A 235 8.99 -11.54 -3.78
N SER A 236 8.68 -10.46 -4.50
CA SER A 236 7.55 -10.38 -5.43
C SER A 236 7.73 -11.35 -6.59
N LEU A 237 8.90 -11.34 -7.22
CA LEU A 237 9.24 -12.29 -8.30
C LEU A 237 9.22 -13.74 -7.81
N ALA A 238 9.73 -14.01 -6.60
CA ALA A 238 9.71 -15.35 -6.02
C ALA A 238 8.28 -15.87 -5.81
N LYS A 239 7.34 -15.01 -5.42
CA LYS A 239 5.92 -15.38 -5.35
C LYS A 239 5.30 -15.55 -6.73
N MET A 240 5.47 -14.57 -7.61
CA MET A 240 4.90 -14.57 -8.95
C MET A 240 5.32 -15.78 -9.78
N CYS A 241 6.57 -16.24 -9.67
CA CYS A 241 7.07 -17.38 -10.43
C CYS A 241 6.46 -18.74 -10.02
N ALA A 242 5.63 -18.78 -8.99
CA ALA A 242 4.78 -19.94 -8.71
C ALA A 242 3.69 -20.13 -9.79
N HIS A 243 3.32 -19.07 -10.51
CA HIS A 243 2.31 -19.08 -11.56
C HIS A 243 2.96 -19.20 -12.94
N LEU A 244 2.36 -20.03 -13.81
CA LEU A 244 2.94 -20.39 -15.10
C LEU A 244 3.27 -19.18 -16.00
N PRO A 245 2.36 -18.19 -16.20
CA PRO A 245 2.66 -17.05 -17.10
C PRO A 245 3.88 -16.25 -16.64
N CYS A 246 3.96 -15.94 -15.34
CA CYS A 246 5.08 -15.20 -14.76
C CYS A 246 6.39 -16.01 -14.81
N ARG A 247 6.33 -17.32 -14.60
CA ARG A 247 7.50 -18.22 -14.67
C ARG A 247 8.07 -18.29 -16.08
N GLN A 248 7.20 -18.46 -17.08
CA GLN A 248 7.59 -18.49 -18.50
C GLN A 248 8.24 -17.17 -18.90
N PHE A 249 7.63 -16.04 -18.50
CA PHE A 249 8.21 -14.72 -18.75
C PHE A 249 9.60 -14.55 -18.13
N LEU A 250 9.81 -15.00 -16.89
CA LEU A 250 11.13 -14.96 -16.25
C LEU A 250 12.16 -15.77 -17.04
N ARG A 251 11.80 -16.97 -17.49
CA ARG A 251 12.69 -17.85 -18.25
C ARG A 251 13.18 -17.21 -19.56
N SER A 252 12.30 -16.48 -20.24
CA SER A 252 12.63 -15.84 -21.53
C SER A 252 13.28 -14.46 -21.40
N SER A 253 13.41 -13.92 -20.18
CA SER A 253 13.90 -12.54 -20.00
C SER A 253 15.42 -12.44 -20.05
N GLU A 254 15.93 -11.47 -20.81
CA GLU A 254 17.36 -11.13 -20.88
C GLU A 254 17.94 -10.66 -19.53
N LEU A 255 17.10 -10.16 -18.62
CA LEU A 255 17.52 -9.74 -17.28
C LEU A 255 17.54 -10.90 -16.27
N PHE A 256 17.04 -12.08 -16.63
CA PHE A 256 17.01 -13.24 -15.73
C PHE A 256 18.39 -13.67 -15.19
N PRO A 257 19.48 -13.66 -15.99
CA PRO A 257 20.82 -13.99 -15.49
C PRO A 257 21.30 -13.09 -14.34
N VAL A 258 20.77 -11.86 -14.22
CA VAL A 258 21.06 -10.96 -13.10
C VAL A 258 20.66 -11.60 -11.77
N ILE A 259 19.49 -12.25 -11.72
CA ILE A 259 19.00 -12.96 -10.53
C ILE A 259 19.97 -14.09 -10.16
N GLY A 260 20.51 -14.80 -11.15
CA GLY A 260 21.52 -15.84 -10.92
C GLY A 260 22.74 -15.33 -10.17
N ARG A 261 23.24 -14.13 -10.53
CA ARG A 261 24.38 -13.49 -9.84
C ARG A 261 24.07 -13.11 -8.41
N LEU A 262 22.84 -12.67 -8.12
CA LEU A 262 22.42 -12.26 -6.77
C LEU A 262 22.46 -13.38 -5.73
N ARG A 263 22.56 -14.65 -6.15
CA ARG A 263 22.85 -15.79 -5.24
C ARG A 263 24.17 -15.63 -4.48
N GLN A 264 25.09 -14.82 -5.00
CA GLN A 264 26.39 -14.53 -4.38
C GLN A 264 26.36 -13.29 -3.48
N SER A 265 25.19 -12.64 -3.30
CA SER A 265 25.10 -11.47 -2.43
C SER A 265 25.52 -11.84 -0.99
N PRO A 266 26.30 -10.98 -0.31
CA PRO A 266 26.63 -11.17 1.11
C PRO A 266 25.41 -11.03 2.03
N GLU A 267 24.29 -10.51 1.52
CA GLU A 267 23.04 -10.39 2.28
C GLU A 267 22.19 -11.65 2.08
N ALA A 268 22.05 -12.44 3.15
CA ALA A 268 21.42 -13.76 3.10
C ALA A 268 19.99 -13.74 2.53
N THR A 269 19.20 -12.69 2.81
CA THR A 269 17.83 -12.59 2.31
C THR A 269 17.78 -12.49 0.78
N ILE A 270 18.61 -11.61 0.19
CA ILE A 270 18.75 -11.48 -1.27
C ILE A 270 19.20 -12.81 -1.89
N ALA A 271 20.26 -13.43 -1.34
CA ALA A 271 20.79 -14.69 -1.85
C ALA A 271 19.74 -15.83 -1.81
N ASN A 272 18.95 -15.88 -0.73
CA ASN A 272 17.87 -16.84 -0.56
C ASN A 272 16.75 -16.64 -1.60
N TYR A 273 16.24 -15.42 -1.76
CA TYR A 273 15.20 -15.17 -2.77
C TYR A 273 15.69 -15.46 -4.19
N ALA A 274 16.91 -15.04 -4.54
CA ALA A 274 17.52 -15.34 -5.83
C ALA A 274 17.60 -16.86 -6.07
N THR A 275 18.02 -17.64 -5.08
CA THR A 275 18.09 -19.11 -5.17
C THR A 275 16.71 -19.73 -5.35
N VAL A 276 15.69 -19.26 -4.62
CA VAL A 276 14.30 -19.74 -4.77
C VAL A 276 13.77 -19.49 -6.18
N ILE A 277 14.02 -18.30 -6.73
CA ILE A 277 13.57 -17.94 -8.09
C ILE A 277 14.23 -18.85 -9.13
N ILE A 278 15.56 -19.01 -9.07
CA ILE A 278 16.32 -19.85 -10.01
C ILE A 278 15.81 -21.29 -9.99
N LYS A 279 15.61 -21.85 -8.79
CA LYS A 279 15.08 -23.22 -8.64
C LYS A 279 13.68 -23.36 -9.26
N ARG A 280 12.74 -22.46 -8.92
CA ARG A 280 11.36 -22.52 -9.41
C ARG A 280 11.21 -22.35 -10.92
N VAL A 281 12.12 -21.60 -11.54
CA VAL A 281 12.16 -21.43 -12.99
C VAL A 281 12.83 -22.62 -13.68
N ALA A 282 13.71 -23.36 -13.01
CA ALA A 282 14.29 -24.60 -13.54
C ALA A 282 13.34 -25.81 -13.44
N ASP A 283 12.52 -25.87 -12.38
CA ASP A 283 11.64 -27.02 -12.07
C ASP A 283 10.32 -27.09 -12.87
N GLY A 284 10.06 -26.15 -13.81
CA GLY A 284 8.83 -26.12 -14.62
C GLY A 284 9.12 -25.76 -16.07
#